data_AF-A0A2G9TUM3-F1
#
_entry.id   AF-A0A2G9TUM3-F1
#
_cell.length_a   1.000
_cell.length_b   1.000
_cell.length_c   1.000
_cell.angle_alpha   90.00
_cell.angle_beta   90.00
_cell.angle_gamma   90.00
#
_symmetry.space_group_name_H-M   'P 1'
#
loop_
_entity.id
_entity.type
_entity.pdbx_description
1 polymer ?
#
loop_
_entity_poly.entity_id
_entity_poly.type
_entity_poly.pdbx_seq_one_letter_code
_entity_poly.pdbx_strand_id
1 'polypeptide(L)' 'SDMQEDTNLSYFHGALMDQDADVMLQNEGDFLIQSRHSSQAIRQRLVIAIRTKDSIKRIDIRRNENGVRLGVRDY' A
#
# COMPACT_ATOMS: atom_id res chain seq x y z
N SER A 1 7.40 -19.03 5.93
CA SER A 1 6.74 -18.01 6.78
C SER A 1 6.47 -16.80 5.91
N ASP A 2 5.34 -16.79 5.24
CA ASP A 2 5.05 -15.89 4.09
C ASP A 2 5.19 -14.39 4.41
N MET A 3 5.09 -14.03 5.69
CA MET A 3 5.28 -12.67 6.18
C MET A 3 6.69 -12.08 5.92
N GLN A 4 7.74 -12.92 5.84
CA GLN A 4 9.10 -12.43 5.57
C GLN A 4 9.33 -12.16 4.07
N GLU A 5 8.66 -12.89 3.19
CA GLU A 5 8.83 -12.74 1.74
C GLU A 5 8.19 -11.42 1.24
N ASP A 6 7.06 -11.04 1.82
CA ASP A 6 6.36 -9.78 1.48
C ASP A 6 7.15 -8.52 1.85
N THR A 7 8.01 -8.59 2.89
CA THR A 7 8.81 -7.44 3.33
C THR A 7 10.07 -7.22 2.50
N ASN A 8 10.43 -8.17 1.64
CA ASN A 8 11.65 -8.11 0.82
C ASN A 8 11.38 -7.68 -0.62
N LEU A 9 10.14 -7.25 -0.91
CA LEU A 9 9.73 -6.79 -2.23
C LEU A 9 10.26 -5.37 -2.46
N SER A 10 10.85 -5.11 -3.63
CA SER A 10 11.44 -3.80 -3.96
C SER A 10 10.45 -2.64 -3.97
N TYR A 11 9.16 -2.94 -4.10
CA TYR A 11 8.04 -2.00 -4.06
C TYR A 11 7.36 -1.91 -2.69
N PHE A 12 7.86 -2.62 -1.67
CA PHE A 12 7.37 -2.52 -0.29
C PHE A 12 8.29 -1.62 0.53
N HIS A 13 7.74 -0.53 1.09
CA HIS A 13 8.53 0.50 1.79
C HIS A 13 8.20 0.62 3.28
N GLY A 14 7.48 -0.34 3.85
CA GLY A 14 7.12 -0.30 5.28
C GLY A 14 6.35 0.98 5.66
N ALA A 15 6.67 1.58 6.80
CA ALA A 15 5.97 2.74 7.36
C ALA A 15 6.33 4.08 6.68
N LEU A 16 6.50 4.09 5.36
CA LEU A 16 6.77 5.29 4.56
C LEU A 16 5.63 6.31 4.70
N MET A 17 5.93 7.60 4.86
CA MET A 17 4.90 8.64 4.94
C MET A 17 4.29 8.92 3.57
N ASP A 18 3.10 9.54 3.55
CA ASP A 18 2.43 9.90 2.29
C ASP A 18 3.25 10.88 1.46
N GLN A 19 3.89 11.86 2.11
CA GLN A 19 4.71 12.86 1.43
C GLN A 19 5.93 12.25 0.74
N ASP A 20 6.63 11.33 1.41
CA ASP A 20 7.79 10.65 0.83
C ASP A 20 7.38 9.76 -0.35
N ALA A 21 6.24 9.07 -0.23
CA ALA A 21 5.69 8.29 -1.34
C ALA A 21 5.34 9.17 -2.55
N ASP A 22 4.75 10.34 -2.33
CA ASP A 22 4.38 11.24 -3.43
C ASP A 22 5.61 11.73 -4.23
N VAL A 23 6.77 11.87 -3.57
CA VAL A 23 8.05 12.25 -4.22
C VAL A 23 8.60 11.10 -5.08
N MET A 24 8.37 9.84 -4.68
CA MET A 24 8.82 8.66 -5.41
C MET A 24 7.95 8.33 -6.61
N LEU A 25 6.67 8.69 -6.57
CA LEU A 25 5.67 8.39 -7.59
C LEU A 25 5.61 9.51 -8.64
N GLN A 26 6.52 9.49 -9.60
CA GLN A 26 6.76 10.60 -10.55
C GLN A 26 6.03 10.39 -11.88
N ASN A 27 6.00 9.16 -12.38
CA ASN A 27 5.45 8.81 -13.69
C ASN A 27 4.10 8.10 -13.55
N GLU A 28 3.24 8.28 -14.55
CA GLU A 28 2.00 7.52 -14.63
C GLU A 28 2.29 6.01 -14.63
N GLY A 29 1.63 5.28 -13.74
CA GLY A 29 1.83 3.85 -13.52
C GLY A 29 2.81 3.50 -12.39
N ASP A 30 3.57 4.47 -11.86
CA ASP A 30 4.41 4.23 -10.68
C ASP A 30 3.54 3.78 -9.51
N PHE A 31 4.01 2.79 -8.75
CA PHE A 31 3.32 2.31 -7.57
C PHE A 31 4.27 1.87 -6.47
N LEU A 32 3.76 1.87 -5.24
CA LEU A 32 4.43 1.30 -4.08
C LEU A 32 3.43 0.83 -3.03
N ILE A 33 3.88 -0.01 -2.10
CA ILE A 33 3.10 -0.51 -0.98
C ILE A 33 3.67 0.02 0.34
N GLN A 34 2.77 0.53 1.19
CA GLN A 34 3.09 1.08 2.50
C GLN A 34 2.35 0.28 3.58
N SER A 35 2.97 0.13 4.75
CA SER A 35 2.31 -0.29 5.97
C SER A 35 1.86 0.92 6.78
N ARG A 36 0.58 0.96 7.16
CA ARG A 36 0.00 1.96 8.05
C ARG A 36 -0.19 1.35 9.43
N HIS A 37 0.39 1.99 10.43
CA HIS A 37 0.06 1.71 11.83
C HIS A 37 -1.26 2.41 12.18
N SER A 38 -2.22 1.64 12.68
CA SER A 38 -3.41 2.19 13.32
C SER A 38 -3.31 1.88 14.80
N SER A 39 -3.41 2.92 15.64
CA SER A 39 -3.40 2.80 17.09
C SER A 39 -4.52 1.93 17.66
N GLN A 40 -5.55 1.64 16.85
CA GLN A 40 -6.71 0.83 17.24
C GLN A 40 -6.74 -0.57 16.61
N ALA A 41 -5.85 -0.89 15.67
CA ALA A 41 -5.86 -2.17 14.97
C ALA A 41 -4.71 -3.07 15.44
N ILE A 42 -5.04 -4.31 15.81
CA ILE A 42 -4.06 -5.36 16.16
C ILE A 42 -3.17 -5.72 14.95
N ARG A 43 -3.66 -5.50 13.72
CA ARG A 43 -2.95 -5.84 12.49
C ARG A 43 -2.54 -4.58 11.72
N GLN A 44 -1.31 -4.59 11.21
CA GLN A 44 -0.81 -3.59 10.26
C GLN A 44 -1.73 -3.54 9.03
N ARG A 45 -2.13 -2.33 8.63
CA ARG A 45 -2.87 -2.13 7.39
C ARG A 45 -1.88 -1.92 6.25
N LEU A 46 -2.17 -2.48 5.08
CA LEU A 46 -1.38 -2.25 3.88
C LEU A 46 -2.16 -1.33 2.94
N VAL A 47 -1.44 -0.46 2.25
CA VAL A 47 -1.99 0.47 1.24
C VAL A 47 -1.12 0.41 0.01
N ILE A 48 -1.73 0.31 -1.16
CA ILE A 48 -1.05 0.58 -2.43
C ILE A 48 -1.29 2.03 -2.84
N ALA A 49 -0.21 2.76 -3.11
CA ALA A 49 -0.24 4.09 -3.70
C ALA A 49 0.15 3.96 -5.18
N ILE A 50 -0.64 4.53 -6.09
CA ILE A 50 -0.43 4.46 -7.55
C ILE A 50 -0.56 5.85 -8.14
N ARG A 51 0.43 6.30 -8.92
CA ARG A 51 0.32 7.51 -9.74
C ARG A 51 -0.54 7.21 -10.96
N THR A 52 -1.72 7.81 -10.99
CA THR A 52 -2.54 7.91 -12.20
C THR A 52 -2.18 9.19 -12.96
N LYS A 53 -2.67 9.33 -14.20
CA LYS A 53 -2.50 10.53 -15.02
C LYS A 53 -2.74 11.85 -14.26
N ASP A 54 -3.78 11.88 -13.42
CA ASP A 54 -4.24 13.13 -12.80
C ASP A 54 -3.87 13.25 -11.31
N SER A 55 -3.60 12.14 -10.62
CA SER A 55 -3.42 12.13 -9.16
C SER A 55 -2.79 10.83 -8.64
N ILE A 56 -2.37 10.82 -7.37
CA ILE A 56 -2.05 9.56 -6.68
C ILE A 56 -3.30 9.02 -6.01
N LYS A 57 -3.65 7.77 -6.35
CA LYS A 57 -4.72 7.02 -5.70
C LYS A 57 -4.11 6.10 -4.65
N ARG A 58 -4.79 5.98 -3.51
CA ARG A 58 -4.39 5.11 -2.40
C ARG A 58 -5.52 4.13 -2.11
N ILE A 59 -5.22 2.84 -2.15
CA ILE A 59 -6.21 1.78 -2.01
C ILE A 59 -5.78 0.85 -0.88
N ASP A 60 -6.66 0.61 0.08
CA ASP A 60 -6.41 -0.33 1.17
C ASP A 60 -6.26 -1.74 0.60
N ILE A 61 -5.24 -2.47 1.06
CA ILE A 61 -5.08 -3.89 0.78
C ILE A 61 -5.61 -4.66 1.99
N ARG A 62 -6.61 -5.52 1.75
CA ARG A 62 -7.21 -6.40 2.77
C ARG A 62 -6.75 -7.83 2.54
N ARG A 63 -6.21 -8.45 3.58
CA ARG A 63 -5.87 -9.88 3.59
C ARG A 63 -6.96 -10.65 4.30
N ASN A 64 -7.46 -11.68 3.63
CA ASN A 64 -8.40 -12.64 4.18
C ASN A 64 -7.77 -14.04 4.12
N GLU A 65 -8.41 -15.02 4.73
CA GLU A 65 -7.96 -16.42 4.74
C GLU A 65 -7.78 -16.99 3.31
N ASN A 66 -8.54 -16.46 2.34
CA ASN A 66 -8.54 -16.90 0.95
C ASN A 66 -7.68 -16.03 0.01
N GLY A 67 -6.84 -15.15 0.55
CA GLY A 67 -5.91 -14.32 -0.24
C GLY A 67 -6.06 -12.82 -0.04
N VAL A 68 -5.58 -12.05 -1.02
CA VAL A 68 -5.43 -10.59 -0.94
C VAL A 68 -6.44 -9.90 -1.85
N ARG A 69 -7.13 -8.87 -1.34
CA ARG A 69 -8.11 -8.07 -2.09
C ARG A 69 -7.79 -6.59 -1.96
N LEU A 70 -8.01 -5.86 -3.05
CA LEU A 70 -8.03 -4.40 -3.03
C LEU A 70 -9.38 -3.95 -2.45
N GLY A 71 -9.34 -3.13 -1.41
CA GLY A 71 -10.49 -2.48 -0.80
C GLY A 71 -10.93 -1.33 -1.70
N VAL A 72 -11.65 -1.64 -2.77
CA VAL A 72 -12.35 -0.63 -3.56
C VAL A 72 -13.47 -0.08 -2.67
N ARG A 73 -13.49 1.23 -2.42
CA ARG A 73 -14.71 1.88 -1.93
C ARG A 73 -15.61 2.02 -3.15
N ASP A 74 -16.72 1.30 -3.17
CA ASP A 74 -17.82 1.58 -4.08
C ASP A 74 -18.29 3.03 -3.80
N TYR A 75 -18.23 3.89 -4.81
CA TYR A 75 -18.75 5.26 -4.77
C TYR A 75 -20.20 5.27 -5.23
#